data_AF-A0A260RL92-F1
#
_entry.id   AF-A0A260RL92-F1
#
_cell.length_a   1.000
_cell.length_b   1.000
_cell.length_c   1.000
_cell.angle_alpha   90.00
_cell.angle_beta   90.00
_cell.angle_gamma   90.00
#
_symmetry.space_group_name_H-M   'P 1'
#
loop_
_entity.id
_entity.type
_entity.pdbx_description
1 polymer ?
#
loop_
_entity_poly.entity_id
_entity_poly.type
_entity_poly.pdbx_seq_one_letter_code
_entity_poly.pdbx_strand_id
1 'polypeptide(L)'
;MTSPTPPPGWHPDPSEPGLIRYWDGTQWTEHTQPATEPTAEEPAPTGAAEPDQPDRAGVPRAVKIIGGIVAAFVVIGVLAAIFGEDEPADDPQAAAPSTTSSAAAQETSTLTPSTTTPPATTTVPPTTTTSAMAAAPPKYTSDPRCAPANQSLVDLVSSGFSESGLTLTNGTVIDAGDYTYIGGTTLAATGGVENRSDVWVIANGTVYSSTGGARNTTSWPRASSELDVSPGDPDVQAVDACVVDLTR
;
A
#
# COMPACT_ATOMS: atom_id res chain seq x y z
N MET A 1 37.15 32.82 8.59
CA MET A 1 37.09 31.34 8.63
C MET A 1 35.78 30.95 8.00
N THR A 2 35.78 30.41 6.78
CA THR A 2 34.57 30.00 6.05
C THR A 2 34.31 28.53 6.36
N SER A 3 33.19 28.21 7.01
CA SER A 3 32.77 26.82 7.23
C SER A 3 32.38 26.16 5.90
N PRO A 4 32.80 24.93 5.62
CA PRO A 4 32.39 24.22 4.41
C PRO A 4 30.89 23.93 4.46
N THR A 5 30.17 24.30 3.41
CA THR A 5 28.77 23.90 3.23
C THR A 5 28.71 22.39 3.05
N PRO A 6 27.85 21.67 3.79
CA PRO A 6 27.72 20.23 3.63
C PRO A 6 27.23 19.86 2.23
N PRO A 7 27.70 18.74 1.66
CA PRO A 7 27.19 18.26 0.38
C PRO A 7 25.71 17.87 0.50
N PRO A 8 24.97 17.87 -0.63
CA PRO A 8 23.60 17.38 -0.65
C PRO A 8 23.51 15.95 -0.11
N GLY A 9 22.51 15.67 0.73
CA GLY A 9 22.38 14.37 1.38
C GLY A 9 21.50 14.40 2.63
N TRP A 10 21.41 13.26 3.32
CA TRP A 10 20.69 13.14 4.59
C TRP A 10 21.56 13.59 5.74
N HIS A 11 21.07 14.54 6.53
CA HIS A 11 21.77 15.07 7.70
C HIS A 11 20.82 15.10 8.91
N PRO A 12 21.33 15.05 10.15
CA PRO A 12 20.49 15.16 11.35
C PRO A 12 19.67 16.44 11.38
N ASP A 13 18.38 16.33 11.71
CA ASP A 13 17.52 17.51 11.87
C ASP A 13 17.86 18.23 13.19
N PRO A 14 18.30 19.50 13.15
CA PRO A 14 18.59 20.27 14.37
C PRO A 14 17.35 20.62 15.19
N SER A 15 16.15 20.53 14.61
CA SER A 15 14.88 20.85 15.27
C SER A 15 14.26 19.66 15.99
N GLU A 16 14.50 18.44 15.48
CA GLU A 16 13.95 17.20 16.02
C GLU A 16 15.04 16.13 16.17
N PRO A 17 15.62 15.97 17.38
CA PRO A 17 16.63 14.94 17.62
C PRO A 17 16.04 13.54 17.41
N GLY A 18 16.66 12.75 16.54
CA GLY A 18 16.18 11.41 16.14
C GLY A 18 15.57 11.35 14.74
N LEU A 19 15.54 12.47 14.02
CA LEU A 19 15.14 12.54 12.60
C LEU A 19 16.34 12.96 11.75
N ILE A 20 16.42 12.43 10.52
CA ILE A 20 17.34 12.93 9.48
C ILE A 20 16.52 13.60 8.39
N ARG A 21 17.00 14.75 7.93
CA ARG A 21 16.37 15.61 6.92
C ARG A 21 17.29 15.75 5.71
N TYR A 22 16.71 15.86 4.52
CA TYR A 22 17.51 15.99 3.31
C TYR A 22 17.92 17.45 3.07
N TRP A 23 19.22 17.68 2.88
CA TRP A 23 19.84 18.94 2.48
C TRP A 23 20.12 18.93 0.97
N ASP A 24 19.74 19.98 0.25
CA ASP A 24 19.91 20.06 -1.21
C ASP A 24 21.25 20.71 -1.65
N GLY A 25 22.09 21.11 -0.71
CA GLY A 25 23.33 21.88 -0.96
C GLY A 25 23.20 23.37 -0.65
N THR A 26 21.97 23.89 -0.58
CA THR A 26 21.66 25.30 -0.34
C THR A 26 20.65 25.52 0.80
N GLN A 27 19.71 24.60 0.99
CA GLN A 27 18.68 24.64 2.03
C GLN A 27 18.22 23.23 2.44
N TRP A 28 17.55 23.17 3.59
CA TRP A 28 16.87 21.95 4.05
C TRP A 28 15.57 21.77 3.28
N THR A 29 15.30 20.54 2.84
CA THR A 29 14.04 20.18 2.16
C THR A 29 13.01 19.62 3.15
N GLU A 30 11.79 19.39 2.70
CA GLU A 30 10.71 18.82 3.53
C GLU A 30 10.84 17.31 3.76
N HIS A 31 11.76 16.63 3.07
CA HIS A 31 11.96 15.19 3.22
C HIS A 31 12.66 14.88 4.54
N THR A 32 11.98 14.13 5.40
CA THR A 32 12.49 13.63 6.68
C THR A 32 12.28 12.12 6.81
N GLN A 33 13.16 11.46 7.55
CA GLN A 33 13.03 10.04 7.88
C GLN A 33 13.60 9.75 9.28
N PRO A 34 13.18 8.68 9.96
CA PRO A 34 13.74 8.29 11.25
C PRO A 34 15.26 8.11 11.15
N ALA A 35 16.01 8.65 12.12
CA ALA A 35 17.43 8.39 12.25
C ALA A 35 17.61 6.91 12.60
N THR A 36 17.75 6.08 11.58
CA THR A 36 18.17 4.69 11.75
C THR A 36 19.63 4.77 12.17
N GLU A 37 19.94 4.44 13.42
CA GLU A 37 21.31 4.34 13.88
C GLU A 37 22.06 3.40 12.92
N PRO A 38 23.10 3.88 12.22
CA PRO A 38 23.91 2.96 11.45
C PRO A 38 24.52 1.99 12.44
N THR A 39 24.16 0.71 12.32
CA THR A 39 25.04 -0.38 12.72
C THR A 39 26.31 -0.16 11.89
N ALA A 40 27.29 0.50 12.49
CA ALA A 40 28.59 0.67 11.89
C ALA A 40 29.15 -0.73 11.64
N GLU A 41 29.26 -1.09 10.37
CA GLU A 41 30.07 -2.22 9.93
C GLU A 41 31.51 -1.86 10.29
N GLU A 42 31.99 -2.43 11.39
CA GLU A 42 33.30 -2.16 11.98
C GLU A 42 34.40 -2.76 11.09
N PRO A 43 35.31 -1.95 10.49
CA PRO A 43 36.54 -2.50 9.95
C PRO A 43 37.43 -2.91 11.13
N ALA A 44 37.80 -4.20 11.15
CA ALA A 44 38.62 -4.82 12.19
C ALA A 44 39.89 -4.02 12.54
N PRO A 45 40.12 -3.67 13.82
CA PRO A 45 41.40 -3.14 14.26
C PRO A 45 42.36 -4.25 14.73
N THR A 46 43.53 -4.29 14.11
CA THR A 46 44.74 -4.89 14.69
C THR A 46 45.28 -3.95 15.77
N GLY A 47 45.47 -4.45 17.01
CA GLY A 47 46.41 -3.86 17.97
C GLY A 47 45.86 -3.45 19.34
N ALA A 48 45.87 -4.41 20.27
CA ALA A 48 46.20 -4.30 21.70
C ALA A 48 45.92 -2.98 22.47
N ALA A 49 44.89 -3.01 23.34
CA ALA A 49 44.97 -2.69 24.77
C ALA A 49 43.62 -2.93 25.47
N GLU A 50 43.57 -3.92 26.36
CA GLU A 50 42.60 -4.11 27.46
C GLU A 50 43.47 -4.09 28.75
N PRO A 51 43.04 -3.59 29.95
CA PRO A 51 41.71 -3.82 30.52
C PRO A 51 41.05 -2.67 31.29
N ASP A 52 39.72 -2.69 31.33
CA ASP A 52 38.94 -2.62 32.57
C ASP A 52 37.45 -2.81 32.25
N GLN A 53 37.01 -4.07 32.32
CA GLN A 53 35.60 -4.41 32.51
C GLN A 53 35.31 -4.43 34.01
N PRO A 54 34.14 -3.95 34.45
CA PRO A 54 33.42 -4.63 35.51
C PRO A 54 32.21 -5.35 34.92
N ASP A 55 32.29 -6.67 34.94
CA ASP A 55 31.17 -7.59 34.87
C ASP A 55 30.02 -7.13 35.77
N ARG A 56 28.84 -6.94 35.18
CA ARG A 56 27.57 -7.37 35.78
C ARG A 56 26.64 -7.94 34.72
N ALA A 57 26.74 -9.27 34.60
CA ALA A 57 25.66 -10.25 34.42
C ALA A 57 24.43 -9.85 33.59
N GLY A 58 24.20 -10.62 32.50
CA GLY A 58 22.93 -10.66 31.76
C GLY A 58 21.71 -11.01 32.63
N VAL A 59 20.46 -10.93 32.19
CA VAL A 59 19.75 -11.36 30.94
C VAL A 59 18.27 -10.88 31.14
N PRO A 60 17.28 -10.96 30.21
CA PRO A 60 17.17 -10.84 28.75
C PRO A 60 16.22 -9.71 28.28
N ARG A 61 16.16 -9.52 26.95
CA ARG A 61 15.01 -8.99 26.20
C ARG A 61 13.66 -9.57 26.71
N ALA A 62 12.90 -8.78 27.45
CA ALA A 62 11.44 -8.86 27.54
C ALA A 62 10.92 -7.65 28.35
N VAL A 63 9.79 -7.09 27.96
CA VAL A 63 9.01 -6.06 28.69
C VAL A 63 9.47 -4.60 28.52
N LYS A 64 9.13 -4.00 27.38
CA LYS A 64 8.59 -2.62 27.32
C LYS A 64 7.44 -2.49 26.30
N ILE A 65 6.65 -3.55 26.18
CA ILE A 65 5.20 -3.44 25.96
C ILE A 65 4.64 -3.62 27.39
N ILE A 66 3.78 -2.71 27.87
CA ILE A 66 3.04 -2.67 29.17
C ILE A 66 3.15 -1.32 29.93
N GLY A 67 4.05 -0.40 29.55
CA GLY A 67 4.15 0.92 30.22
C GLY A 67 3.11 1.96 29.78
N GLY A 68 2.63 1.90 28.53
CA GLY A 68 1.69 2.89 27.97
C GLY A 68 0.20 2.56 28.16
N ILE A 69 -0.13 1.31 28.48
CA ILE A 69 -1.53 0.85 28.55
C ILE A 69 -2.11 1.05 29.97
N VAL A 70 -1.29 1.09 31.02
CA VAL A 70 -1.80 1.32 32.39
C VAL A 70 -2.14 2.79 32.65
N ALA A 71 -1.39 3.74 32.08
CA ALA A 71 -1.69 5.17 32.24
C ALA A 71 -2.96 5.62 31.49
N ALA A 72 -3.28 4.99 30.35
CA ALA A 72 -4.50 5.28 29.60
C ALA A 72 -5.77 4.66 30.25
N PHE A 73 -5.66 3.48 30.88
CA PHE A 73 -6.80 2.85 31.58
C PHE A 73 -7.14 3.49 32.93
N VAL A 74 -6.18 4.13 33.61
CA VAL A 74 -6.47 4.88 34.85
C VAL A 74 -7.22 6.19 34.54
N VAL A 75 -6.96 6.84 33.41
CA VAL A 75 -7.68 8.07 33.01
C VAL A 75 -9.10 7.77 32.49
N ILE A 76 -9.31 6.63 31.83
CA ILE A 76 -10.65 6.20 31.39
C ILE A 76 -11.47 5.60 32.56
N GLY A 77 -10.83 4.93 33.52
CA GLY A 77 -11.51 4.37 34.70
C GLY A 77 -11.99 5.41 35.70
N VAL A 78 -11.33 6.57 35.80
CA VAL A 78 -11.74 7.66 36.72
C VAL A 78 -12.92 8.49 36.15
N LEU A 79 -13.17 8.45 34.84
CA LEU A 79 -14.34 9.10 34.24
C LEU A 79 -15.63 8.26 34.27
N ALA A 80 -15.56 6.97 34.65
CA ALA A 80 -16.71 6.08 34.72
C ALA A 80 -17.23 5.82 36.16
N ALA A 81 -16.72 6.53 37.16
CA ALA A 81 -17.08 6.32 38.57
C ALA A 81 -17.99 7.42 39.17
N ILE A 82 -18.68 8.22 38.34
CA ILE A 82 -19.55 9.31 38.85
C ILE A 82 -20.98 9.30 38.30
N PHE A 83 -21.39 8.27 37.54
CA PHE A 83 -22.81 8.08 37.20
C PHE A 83 -23.20 6.64 37.47
N GLY A 84 -23.99 6.48 38.53
CA GLY A 84 -24.28 5.22 39.20
C GLY A 84 -25.34 4.34 38.55
N GLU A 85 -25.46 3.18 39.21
CA GLU A 85 -26.60 2.27 39.43
C GLU A 85 -27.80 2.33 38.46
N ASP A 86 -28.12 1.18 37.86
CA ASP A 86 -29.18 0.29 38.40
C ASP A 86 -29.15 -1.06 37.65
N GLU A 87 -29.00 -2.14 38.42
CA GLU A 87 -29.35 -3.50 38.01
C GLU A 87 -30.76 -3.79 38.55
N PRO A 88 -31.60 -4.61 37.88
CA PRO A 88 -31.67 -5.99 38.37
C PRO A 88 -32.01 -7.09 37.34
N ALA A 89 -31.41 -8.26 37.61
CA ALA A 89 -32.03 -9.61 37.71
C ALA A 89 -32.17 -10.50 36.45
N ASP A 90 -31.39 -11.59 36.52
CA ASP A 90 -31.72 -13.02 36.28
C ASP A 90 -32.92 -13.40 35.41
N ASP A 91 -32.65 -14.14 34.31
CA ASP A 91 -32.97 -15.59 34.17
C ASP A 91 -32.62 -16.12 32.75
N PRO A 92 -31.70 -17.09 32.58
CA PRO A 92 -31.56 -17.84 31.33
C PRO A 92 -32.22 -19.23 31.45
N GLN A 93 -33.51 -19.33 31.09
CA GLN A 93 -34.13 -20.64 30.90
C GLN A 93 -33.90 -21.14 29.47
N ALA A 94 -32.91 -22.02 29.34
CA ALA A 94 -32.83 -22.96 28.24
C ALA A 94 -34.04 -23.90 28.24
N ALA A 95 -34.79 -23.93 27.13
CA ALA A 95 -35.61 -25.07 26.72
C ALA A 95 -35.95 -24.94 25.23
N ALA A 96 -35.17 -25.61 24.38
CA ALA A 96 -35.73 -26.15 23.15
C ALA A 96 -36.73 -27.26 23.54
N PRO A 97 -37.84 -27.38 22.81
CA PRO A 97 -37.97 -28.64 22.08
C PRO A 97 -38.28 -28.45 20.60
N SER A 98 -37.61 -29.29 19.82
CA SER A 98 -37.88 -29.59 18.42
C SER A 98 -39.23 -30.28 18.22
N THR A 99 -39.70 -30.18 16.98
CA THR A 99 -40.76 -30.97 16.29
C THR A 99 -42.21 -30.46 16.44
N THR A 100 -42.83 -30.03 15.34
CA THR A 100 -43.80 -30.85 14.56
C THR A 100 -44.32 -30.06 13.34
N SER A 101 -44.34 -30.78 12.20
CA SER A 101 -45.11 -30.61 10.94
C SER A 101 -45.86 -29.32 10.61
N SER A 102 -45.57 -28.81 9.41
CA SER A 102 -46.62 -28.74 8.38
C SER A 102 -46.01 -28.96 6.99
N ALA A 103 -46.25 -30.14 6.45
CA ALA A 103 -46.04 -30.50 5.05
C ALA A 103 -47.41 -30.57 4.38
N ALA A 104 -47.68 -29.65 3.45
CA ALA A 104 -48.59 -29.75 2.30
C ALA A 104 -48.69 -28.35 1.68
N ALA A 105 -48.59 -28.11 0.37
CA ALA A 105 -48.29 -28.94 -0.78
C ALA A 105 -48.15 -27.96 -1.97
N GLN A 106 -47.33 -28.31 -2.96
CA GLN A 106 -47.37 -27.83 -4.35
C GLN A 106 -46.87 -26.38 -4.55
N GLU A 107 -45.84 -26.12 -5.35
CA GLU A 107 -45.81 -26.46 -6.78
C GLU A 107 -44.49 -27.08 -7.25
N THR A 108 -44.66 -28.23 -7.89
CA THR A 108 -43.78 -28.78 -8.91
C THR A 108 -43.75 -27.84 -10.11
N SER A 109 -42.64 -27.15 -10.38
CA SER A 109 -42.33 -26.68 -11.73
C SER A 109 -41.39 -27.67 -12.40
N THR A 110 -42.05 -28.59 -13.09
CA THR A 110 -41.51 -29.57 -14.03
C THR A 110 -40.64 -28.89 -15.08
N LEU A 111 -39.42 -29.42 -15.20
CA LEU A 111 -38.54 -29.25 -16.36
C LEU A 111 -39.32 -29.51 -17.65
N THR A 112 -39.43 -28.49 -18.50
CA THR A 112 -39.82 -28.69 -19.91
C THR A 112 -38.64 -28.28 -20.80
N PRO A 113 -38.05 -29.21 -21.56
CA PRO A 113 -37.05 -28.89 -22.57
C PRO A 113 -37.74 -28.25 -23.78
N SER A 114 -37.50 -26.96 -24.01
CA SER A 114 -37.93 -26.31 -25.25
C SER A 114 -37.08 -26.83 -26.40
N THR A 115 -37.75 -27.62 -27.21
CA THR A 115 -37.35 -28.12 -28.53
C THR A 115 -36.83 -26.99 -29.43
N THR A 116 -35.65 -27.22 -29.98
CA THR A 116 -35.19 -26.87 -31.33
C THR A 116 -36.00 -25.85 -32.11
N THR A 117 -35.39 -24.67 -32.32
CA THR A 117 -35.64 -23.81 -33.49
C THR A 117 -34.26 -23.56 -34.15
N PRO A 118 -34.13 -23.69 -35.47
CA PRO A 118 -32.85 -23.67 -36.21
C PRO A 118 -32.04 -22.37 -36.03
N PRO A 119 -30.73 -22.39 -36.33
CA PRO A 119 -29.89 -21.21 -36.18
C PRO A 119 -30.39 -20.15 -37.16
N ALA A 120 -31.02 -19.11 -36.65
CA ALA A 120 -31.09 -17.85 -37.37
C ALA A 120 -29.63 -17.46 -37.62
N THR A 121 -29.24 -17.50 -38.89
CA THR A 121 -28.02 -16.88 -39.38
C THR A 121 -28.17 -15.40 -39.11
N THR A 122 -27.83 -14.99 -37.89
CA THR A 122 -27.48 -13.60 -37.62
C THR A 122 -26.15 -13.42 -38.32
N THR A 123 -26.24 -12.96 -39.56
CA THR A 123 -25.17 -12.23 -40.22
C THR A 123 -24.70 -11.20 -39.21
N VAL A 124 -23.62 -11.51 -38.49
CA VAL A 124 -22.84 -10.52 -37.76
C VAL A 124 -22.53 -9.45 -38.80
N PRO A 125 -22.99 -8.20 -38.64
CA PRO A 125 -22.43 -7.13 -39.44
C PRO A 125 -20.91 -7.22 -39.24
N PRO A 126 -20.08 -7.07 -40.29
CA PRO A 126 -18.65 -6.99 -40.05
C PRO A 126 -18.49 -5.92 -38.99
N THR A 127 -18.01 -6.33 -37.83
CA THR A 127 -17.58 -5.39 -36.81
C THR A 127 -16.66 -4.48 -37.58
N THR A 128 -17.04 -3.22 -37.77
CA THR A 128 -16.09 -2.20 -38.14
C THR A 128 -15.09 -2.25 -37.01
N THR A 129 -14.04 -3.05 -37.20
CA THR A 129 -12.73 -2.81 -36.65
C THR A 129 -12.39 -1.45 -37.19
N THR A 130 -12.90 -0.43 -36.49
CA THR A 130 -12.30 0.90 -36.45
C THR A 130 -10.88 0.57 -36.05
N SER A 131 -10.04 0.45 -37.07
CA SER A 131 -8.61 0.35 -36.96
C SER A 131 -8.23 1.55 -36.13
N ALA A 132 -8.06 1.34 -34.82
CA ALA A 132 -7.46 2.32 -33.95
C ALA A 132 -6.17 2.69 -34.67
N MET A 133 -6.09 3.91 -35.18
CA MET A 133 -4.84 4.49 -35.61
C MET A 133 -3.91 4.25 -34.42
N ALA A 134 -2.99 3.30 -34.56
CA ALA A 134 -2.11 2.94 -33.48
C ALA A 134 -1.34 4.21 -33.12
N ALA A 135 -1.77 4.87 -32.04
CA ALA A 135 -1.01 5.94 -31.46
C ALA A 135 0.41 5.41 -31.30
N ALA A 136 1.41 6.19 -31.74
CA ALA A 136 2.79 5.78 -31.56
C ALA A 136 2.99 5.39 -30.08
N PRO A 137 3.66 4.26 -29.79
CA PRO A 137 3.80 3.81 -28.42
C PRO A 137 4.45 4.91 -27.58
N PRO A 138 4.02 5.05 -26.31
CA PRO A 138 4.65 6.00 -25.39
C PRO A 138 6.16 5.76 -25.35
N LYS A 139 6.93 6.85 -25.26
CA LYS A 139 8.39 6.77 -25.25
C LYS A 139 8.87 6.88 -23.81
N TYR A 140 9.60 5.87 -23.37
CA TYR A 140 10.30 5.85 -22.10
C TYR A 140 11.79 6.12 -22.35
N THR A 141 12.38 7.03 -21.60
CA THR A 141 13.81 7.36 -21.71
C THR A 141 14.62 6.95 -20.48
N SER A 142 13.94 6.75 -19.35
CA SER A 142 14.54 6.45 -18.06
C SER A 142 14.93 4.98 -17.88
N ASP A 143 14.07 4.03 -18.25
CA ASP A 143 14.35 2.58 -18.18
C ASP A 143 13.79 1.86 -19.42
N PRO A 144 14.60 1.00 -20.10
CA PRO A 144 14.17 0.29 -21.30
C PRO A 144 13.14 -0.82 -21.06
N ARG A 145 12.91 -1.23 -19.81
CA ARG A 145 11.92 -2.25 -19.43
C ARG A 145 10.50 -1.72 -19.41
N CYS A 146 10.33 -0.41 -19.41
CA CYS A 146 9.03 0.23 -19.30
C CYS A 146 8.16 -0.07 -20.51
N ALA A 147 6.94 -0.52 -20.23
CA ALA A 147 5.92 -0.80 -21.20
C ALA A 147 4.58 -0.19 -20.76
N PRO A 148 3.68 0.16 -21.70
CA PRO A 148 2.34 0.60 -21.33
C PRO A 148 1.59 -0.51 -20.59
N ALA A 149 0.94 -0.16 -19.48
CA ALA A 149 0.09 -1.08 -18.72
C ALA A 149 -1.11 -1.52 -19.56
N ASN A 150 -1.48 -2.80 -19.45
CA ASN A 150 -2.74 -3.28 -20.01
C ASN A 150 -3.93 -2.65 -19.27
N GLN A 151 -5.01 -2.34 -19.97
CA GLN A 151 -6.20 -1.72 -19.40
C GLN A 151 -6.76 -2.54 -18.22
N SER A 152 -6.73 -3.87 -18.29
CA SER A 152 -7.19 -4.70 -17.16
C SER A 152 -6.35 -4.53 -15.89
N LEU A 153 -5.06 -4.21 -16.00
CA LEU A 153 -4.21 -3.92 -14.85
C LEU A 153 -4.50 -2.52 -14.30
N VAL A 154 -4.72 -1.54 -15.19
CA VAL A 154 -5.15 -0.19 -14.81
C VAL A 154 -6.49 -0.23 -14.08
N ASP A 155 -7.45 -1.01 -14.59
CA ASP A 155 -8.77 -1.20 -13.98
C ASP A 155 -8.66 -1.91 -12.63
N LEU A 156 -7.79 -2.93 -12.53
CA LEU A 156 -7.52 -3.62 -11.28
C LEU A 156 -6.94 -2.69 -10.21
N VAL A 157 -5.94 -1.85 -10.55
CA VAL A 157 -5.41 -0.86 -9.61
C VAL A 157 -6.50 0.15 -9.23
N SER A 158 -7.23 0.63 -10.24
CA SER A 158 -8.26 1.67 -10.08
C SER A 158 -9.44 1.21 -9.22
N SER A 159 -9.74 -0.09 -9.17
CA SER A 159 -10.81 -0.60 -8.30
C SER A 159 -10.52 -0.41 -6.81
N GLY A 160 -9.27 -0.12 -6.44
CA GLY A 160 -8.89 0.14 -5.06
C GLY A 160 -8.92 1.61 -4.64
N PHE A 161 -9.21 2.57 -5.54
CA PHE A 161 -9.28 3.98 -5.16
C PHE A 161 -10.34 4.22 -4.07
N SER A 162 -9.93 4.88 -3.00
CA SER A 162 -10.76 5.16 -1.83
C SER A 162 -11.71 6.33 -2.05
N GLU A 163 -11.36 7.24 -2.96
CA GLU A 163 -12.15 8.40 -3.33
C GLU A 163 -12.87 8.20 -4.66
N SER A 164 -14.12 8.66 -4.74
CA SER A 164 -14.88 8.56 -5.97
C SER A 164 -14.37 9.55 -7.02
N GLY A 165 -14.14 9.04 -8.23
CA GLY A 165 -13.75 9.83 -9.39
C GLY A 165 -12.25 10.03 -9.56
N LEU A 166 -11.40 9.43 -8.72
CA LEU A 166 -9.99 9.28 -9.06
C LEU A 166 -9.84 8.36 -10.28
N THR A 167 -8.92 8.70 -11.17
CA THR A 167 -8.60 7.90 -12.34
C THR A 167 -7.10 7.74 -12.50
N LEU A 168 -6.66 6.61 -13.03
CA LEU A 168 -5.26 6.35 -13.33
C LEU A 168 -5.02 6.49 -14.84
N THR A 169 -4.10 7.37 -15.23
CA THR A 169 -3.64 7.52 -16.61
C THR A 169 -2.14 7.25 -16.71
N ASN A 170 -1.59 7.23 -17.92
CA ASN A 170 -0.17 6.93 -18.18
C ASN A 170 0.31 5.62 -17.53
N GLY A 171 -0.59 4.64 -17.45
CA GLY A 171 -0.31 3.34 -16.87
C GLY A 171 0.94 2.72 -17.50
N THR A 172 1.93 2.41 -16.68
CA THR A 172 3.23 1.89 -17.08
C THR A 172 3.58 0.70 -16.20
N VAL A 173 4.14 -0.36 -16.80
CA VAL A 173 4.53 -1.58 -16.10
C VAL A 173 6.00 -1.92 -16.31
N ILE A 174 6.59 -2.53 -15.30
CA ILE A 174 7.81 -3.33 -15.37
C ILE A 174 7.52 -4.68 -14.71
N ASP A 175 7.74 -5.77 -15.45
CA ASP A 175 7.75 -7.12 -14.88
C ASP A 175 9.17 -7.45 -14.40
N ALA A 176 9.32 -7.76 -13.12
CA ALA A 176 10.62 -8.06 -12.51
C ALA A 176 10.50 -9.20 -11.50
N GLY A 177 11.06 -10.36 -11.86
CA GLY A 177 11.03 -11.56 -11.02
C GLY A 177 9.60 -12.06 -10.81
N ASP A 178 9.19 -12.17 -9.55
CA ASP A 178 7.86 -12.66 -9.15
C ASP A 178 6.80 -11.56 -9.07
N TYR A 179 7.19 -10.30 -9.33
CA TYR A 179 6.32 -9.13 -9.18
C TYR A 179 6.13 -8.38 -10.49
N THR A 180 4.93 -7.83 -10.66
CA THR A 180 4.64 -6.82 -11.69
C THR A 180 4.50 -5.48 -11.01
N TYR A 181 5.38 -4.54 -11.33
CA TYR A 181 5.33 -3.17 -10.85
C TYR A 181 4.50 -2.36 -11.83
N ILE A 182 3.49 -1.65 -11.34
CA ILE A 182 2.63 -0.79 -12.15
C ILE A 182 2.63 0.62 -11.56
N GLY A 183 2.79 1.62 -12.41
CA GLY A 183 2.64 3.00 -12.01
C GLY A 183 1.80 3.79 -12.98
N GLY A 184 1.39 4.98 -12.55
CA GLY A 184 0.63 5.91 -13.38
C GLY A 184 0.44 7.25 -12.72
N THR A 185 -0.16 8.16 -13.47
CA THR A 185 -0.56 9.47 -12.99
C THR A 185 -1.98 9.40 -12.46
N THR A 186 -2.17 9.75 -11.21
CA THR A 186 -3.50 9.81 -10.58
C THR A 186 -4.10 11.18 -10.87
N LEU A 187 -5.30 11.19 -11.45
CA LEU A 187 -6.07 12.40 -11.71
C LEU A 187 -7.27 12.48 -10.78
N ALA A 188 -7.56 13.69 -10.30
CA ALA A 188 -8.79 14.02 -9.61
C ALA A 188 -10.01 13.90 -10.55
N ALA A 189 -11.22 13.81 -9.98
CA ALA A 189 -12.47 13.75 -10.74
C ALA A 189 -12.69 14.95 -11.68
N THR A 190 -12.04 16.09 -11.38
CA THR A 190 -12.06 17.31 -12.20
C THR A 190 -11.11 17.25 -13.40
N GLY A 191 -10.30 16.18 -13.52
CA GLY A 191 -9.25 16.02 -14.51
C GLY A 191 -7.91 16.67 -14.14
N GLY A 192 -7.83 17.31 -12.97
CA GLY A 192 -6.56 17.83 -12.44
C GLY A 192 -5.61 16.71 -12.04
N VAL A 193 -4.30 16.92 -12.18
CA VAL A 193 -3.29 15.98 -11.67
C VAL A 193 -3.28 16.02 -10.15
N GLU A 194 -3.66 14.91 -9.53
CA GLU A 194 -3.60 14.73 -8.07
C GLU A 194 -2.19 14.34 -7.67
N ASN A 195 -1.65 13.30 -8.32
CA ASN A 195 -0.26 12.91 -8.16
C ASN A 195 0.34 12.51 -9.51
N ARG A 196 1.59 12.96 -9.73
CA ARG A 196 2.27 12.79 -11.03
C ARG A 196 2.67 11.35 -11.29
N SER A 197 3.08 10.64 -10.24
CA SER A 197 3.49 9.24 -10.30
C SER A 197 3.15 8.51 -9.00
N ASP A 198 2.31 7.50 -9.13
CA ASP A 198 2.02 6.51 -8.10
C ASP A 198 2.46 5.14 -8.58
N VAL A 199 2.96 4.29 -7.66
CA VAL A 199 3.42 2.94 -7.97
C VAL A 199 2.80 1.93 -7.01
N TRP A 200 2.28 0.87 -7.60
CA TRP A 200 1.77 -0.34 -6.96
C TRP A 200 2.57 -1.56 -7.40
N VAL A 201 2.53 -2.60 -6.60
CA VAL A 201 3.17 -3.89 -6.86
C VAL A 201 2.06 -4.94 -6.92
N ILE A 202 2.10 -5.79 -7.93
CA ILE A 202 1.18 -6.91 -8.08
C ILE A 202 1.95 -8.19 -7.83
N ALA A 203 1.49 -8.95 -6.84
CA ALA A 203 2.04 -10.26 -6.49
C ALA A 203 0.88 -11.26 -6.38
N ASN A 204 0.96 -12.38 -7.10
CA ASN A 204 -0.08 -13.42 -7.08
C ASN A 204 -1.50 -12.89 -7.35
N GLY A 205 -1.63 -11.90 -8.23
CA GLY A 205 -2.91 -11.26 -8.58
C GLY A 205 -3.47 -10.27 -7.54
N THR A 206 -2.75 -10.05 -6.43
CA THR A 206 -3.11 -9.07 -5.41
C THR A 206 -2.31 -7.80 -5.61
N VAL A 207 -2.95 -6.63 -5.48
CA VAL A 207 -2.31 -5.32 -5.61
C VAL A 207 -1.88 -4.82 -4.23
N TYR A 208 -0.70 -4.23 -4.17
CA TYR A 208 -0.10 -3.63 -2.97
C TYR A 208 0.40 -2.21 -3.27
N SER A 209 0.12 -1.26 -2.39
CA SER A 209 0.53 0.13 -2.56
C SER A 209 1.97 0.34 -2.09
N SER A 210 2.84 0.79 -3.01
CA SER A 210 4.26 1.04 -2.72
C SER A 210 4.50 2.51 -2.37
N THR A 211 4.15 3.46 -3.24
CA THR A 211 4.46 4.89 -3.02
C THR A 211 3.52 5.57 -2.01
N GLY A 212 3.89 6.77 -1.56
CA GLY A 212 3.07 7.57 -0.63
C GLY A 212 1.67 7.88 -1.17
N GLY A 213 1.57 8.41 -2.40
CA GLY A 213 0.28 8.74 -3.01
C GLY A 213 -0.59 7.49 -3.19
N ALA A 214 -0.06 6.41 -3.75
CA ALA A 214 -0.74 5.12 -3.88
C ALA A 214 -1.33 4.63 -2.54
N ARG A 215 -0.58 4.74 -1.45
CA ARG A 215 -1.02 4.33 -0.10
C ARG A 215 -2.10 5.22 0.50
N ASN A 216 -2.17 6.48 0.07
CA ASN A 216 -3.13 7.45 0.60
C ASN A 216 -4.42 7.51 -0.24
N THR A 217 -4.34 7.24 -1.55
CA THR A 217 -5.47 7.33 -2.48
C THR A 217 -6.17 6.00 -2.71
N THR A 218 -5.55 4.87 -2.32
CA THR A 218 -6.14 3.52 -2.48
C THR A 218 -6.22 2.77 -1.16
N SER A 219 -7.05 1.72 -1.15
CA SER A 219 -7.31 0.84 -0.01
C SER A 219 -6.53 -0.48 -0.07
N TRP A 220 -5.54 -0.58 -0.95
CA TRP A 220 -4.69 -1.77 -1.06
C TRP A 220 -3.73 -1.92 0.14
N PRO A 221 -3.36 -3.17 0.52
CA PRO A 221 -2.33 -3.40 1.53
C PRO A 221 -0.99 -2.75 1.15
N ARG A 222 -0.13 -2.49 2.13
CA ARG A 222 1.17 -1.85 1.87
C ARG A 222 2.18 -2.86 1.36
N ALA A 223 2.87 -2.55 0.26
CA ALA A 223 3.90 -3.42 -0.30
C ALA A 223 5.05 -3.65 0.70
N SER A 224 5.40 -2.64 1.51
CA SER A 224 6.48 -2.75 2.48
C SER A 224 6.19 -3.66 3.66
N SER A 225 4.92 -3.84 4.06
CA SER A 225 4.57 -4.74 5.18
C SER A 225 4.33 -6.17 4.73
N GLU A 226 3.76 -6.34 3.52
CA GLU A 226 3.34 -7.65 3.03
C GLU A 226 4.41 -8.34 2.18
N LEU A 227 5.19 -7.55 1.42
CA LEU A 227 6.15 -8.05 0.43
C LEU A 227 7.60 -7.64 0.71
N ASP A 228 7.86 -6.87 1.78
CA ASP A 228 9.16 -6.24 2.07
C ASP A 228 9.68 -5.34 0.93
N VAL A 229 8.78 -4.83 0.08
CA VAL A 229 9.12 -3.94 -1.04
C VAL A 229 8.94 -2.49 -0.61
N SER A 230 10.03 -1.71 -0.64
CA SER A 230 10.05 -0.32 -0.22
C SER A 230 9.94 0.65 -1.41
N PRO A 231 9.46 1.89 -1.20
CA PRO A 231 9.43 2.90 -2.26
C PRO A 231 10.80 3.18 -2.90
N GLY A 232 11.88 2.99 -2.13
CA GLY A 232 13.26 3.20 -2.58
C GLY A 232 13.85 2.03 -3.38
N ASP A 233 13.11 0.93 -3.53
CA ASP A 233 13.60 -0.23 -4.27
C ASP A 233 13.78 0.11 -5.75
N PRO A 234 14.82 -0.45 -6.40
CA PRO A 234 15.22 -0.04 -7.74
C PRO A 234 14.10 -0.21 -8.77
N ASP A 235 13.29 -1.25 -8.67
CA ASP A 235 12.18 -1.49 -9.62
C ASP A 235 11.00 -0.54 -9.40
N VAL A 236 10.73 -0.12 -8.14
CA VAL A 236 9.73 0.90 -7.85
C VAL A 236 10.18 2.25 -8.40
N GLN A 237 11.44 2.61 -8.17
CA GLN A 237 12.05 3.84 -8.68
C GLN A 237 12.11 3.88 -10.22
N ALA A 238 12.36 2.73 -10.85
CA ALA A 238 12.36 2.62 -12.31
C ALA A 238 10.97 2.90 -12.91
N VAL A 239 9.91 2.30 -12.35
CA VAL A 239 8.55 2.58 -12.81
C VAL A 239 8.15 4.03 -12.55
N ASP A 240 8.48 4.58 -11.39
CA ASP A 240 8.24 5.98 -11.07
C ASP A 240 8.85 6.93 -12.12
N ALA A 241 10.14 6.74 -12.43
CA ALA A 241 10.83 7.54 -13.44
C ALA A 241 10.20 7.42 -14.84
N CYS A 242 9.73 6.22 -15.21
CA CYS A 242 9.06 6.02 -16.48
C CYS A 242 7.70 6.71 -16.56
N VAL A 243 6.92 6.73 -15.48
CA VAL A 243 5.67 7.50 -15.43
C VAL A 243 5.98 9.00 -15.53
N VAL A 244 7.01 9.46 -14.83
CA VAL A 244 7.45 10.86 -14.88
C VAL A 244 7.81 11.27 -16.31
N ASP A 245 8.51 10.45 -17.09
CA ASP A 245 8.83 10.72 -18.50
C ASP A 245 7.58 11.01 -19.36
N LEU A 246 6.44 10.38 -19.05
CA LEU A 246 5.18 10.57 -19.79
C LEU A 246 4.39 11.81 -19.37
N THR A 247 4.78 12.46 -18.26
CA THR A 247 4.08 13.63 -17.70
C THR A 247 4.81 14.95 -17.93
N ARG A 248 5.97 14.92 -18.59
CA ARG A 248 6.81 16.10 -18.88
C ARG A 248 6.30 16.94 -20.04
#